data_AF-A0A067MG47-F1
#
_entry.id   AF-A0A067MG47-F1
#
_cell.length_a   1.000
_cell.length_b   1.000
_cell.length_c   1.000
_cell.angle_alpha   90.00
_cell.angle_beta   90.00
_cell.angle_gamma   90.00
#
_symmetry.space_group_name_H-M   'P 1'
#
loop_
_entity.id
_entity.type
_entity.pdbx_description
1 polymer ?
#
loop_
_entity_poly.entity_id
_entity_poly.type
_entity_poly.pdbx_seq_one_letter_code
_entity_poly.pdbx_strand_id
1 'polypeptide(L)'
;LVRSLPAAAPCHIPKYDEAACAAVKANWDNANWRARQPGAYQDAAWENGDEPCYVDGPQNVTCQQGLVPYYTAVVLNVEDIQAAVIFAKNNHLRTRIKGVRADTRRKSSGKGSFGIQTIHMKGIAFEDNFIPTACKVPTQKAVTAADAHGVTVVGDGCSSVGAAGGWALGGGHSHLTRLYGLGVDNILQFSVVTADGRARVVNPCQNRDLFWAL
;
A
#
# COMPACT_ATOMS: atom_id res chain seq x y z
N LEU A 1 8.34 -1.22 13.46
CA LEU A 1 8.90 0.05 12.94
C LEU A 1 10.27 -0.22 12.35
N VAL A 2 10.58 0.25 11.14
CA VAL A 2 11.88 0.02 10.49
C VAL A 2 12.48 1.31 9.94
N ARG A 3 13.81 1.42 9.92
CA ARG A 3 14.52 2.47 9.20
C ARG A 3 14.42 2.16 7.71
N SER A 4 13.84 3.08 6.95
CA SER A 4 13.63 2.92 5.51
C SER A 4 14.70 3.69 4.74
N LEU A 5 15.33 3.01 3.80
CA LEU A 5 16.35 3.56 2.89
C LEU A 5 15.93 3.26 1.45
N PRO A 6 16.38 4.04 0.45
CA PRO A 6 16.23 3.66 -0.95
C PRO A 6 16.68 2.24 -1.19
N ALA A 7 15.99 1.52 -2.07
CA ALA A 7 16.23 0.10 -2.29
C ALA A 7 17.67 -0.18 -2.76
N ALA A 8 18.26 0.76 -3.49
CA ALA A 8 19.63 0.70 -3.98
C ALA A 8 20.70 1.09 -2.92
N ALA A 9 20.33 1.51 -1.71
CA ALA A 9 21.29 1.95 -0.69
C ALA A 9 22.42 0.95 -0.39
N PRO A 10 22.20 -0.38 -0.39
CA PRO A 10 23.29 -1.35 -0.21
C PRO A 10 24.33 -1.38 -1.34
N CYS A 11 24.06 -0.75 -2.49
CA CYS A 11 25.01 -0.65 -3.60
C CYS A 11 25.96 0.55 -3.50
N HIS A 12 25.85 1.36 -2.44
CA HIS A 12 26.56 2.63 -2.31
C HIS A 12 27.09 2.87 -0.90
N ILE A 13 28.17 3.65 -0.79
CA ILE A 13 28.65 4.11 0.53
C ILE A 13 27.61 5.03 1.23
N PRO A 14 27.61 5.09 2.57
CA PRO A 14 28.42 4.30 3.51
C PRO A 14 27.79 2.94 3.83
N LYS A 15 26.74 2.52 3.11
CA LYS A 15 25.94 1.32 3.40
C LYS A 15 26.26 0.15 2.48
N TYR A 16 27.39 0.21 1.77
CA TYR A 16 27.76 -0.79 0.81
C TYR A 16 27.85 -2.18 1.46
N ASP A 17 27.15 -3.13 0.85
CA ASP A 17 27.16 -4.54 1.20
C ASP A 17 27.02 -5.32 -0.11
N GLU A 18 28.07 -6.07 -0.47
CA GLU A 18 28.16 -6.77 -1.75
C GLU A 18 27.01 -7.77 -1.95
N ALA A 19 26.69 -8.56 -0.93
CA ALA A 19 25.65 -9.58 -1.00
C ALA A 19 24.26 -8.96 -1.07
N ALA A 20 24.00 -7.93 -0.26
CA ALA A 20 22.74 -7.20 -0.30
C ALA A 20 22.57 -6.44 -1.62
N CYS A 21 23.61 -5.82 -2.16
CA CYS A 21 23.56 -5.18 -3.47
C CYS A 21 23.27 -6.18 -4.58
N ALA A 22 23.92 -7.35 -4.58
CA ALA A 22 23.64 -8.42 -5.54
C ALA A 22 22.17 -8.89 -5.45
N ALA A 23 21.63 -9.05 -4.23
CA ALA A 23 20.23 -9.42 -4.03
C ALA A 23 19.25 -8.33 -4.52
N VAL A 24 19.57 -7.06 -4.30
CA VAL A 24 18.79 -5.91 -4.81
C VAL A 24 18.80 -5.90 -6.34
N LYS A 25 19.96 -6.07 -6.97
CA LYS A 25 20.11 -6.13 -8.43
C LYS A 25 19.32 -7.27 -9.04
N ALA A 26 19.43 -8.47 -8.47
CA ALA A 26 18.70 -9.65 -8.94
C ALA A 26 17.17 -9.51 -8.86
N ASN A 27 16.67 -8.69 -7.93
CA ASN A 27 15.25 -8.46 -7.73
C ASN A 27 14.78 -7.06 -8.19
N TRP A 28 15.63 -6.32 -8.91
CA TRP A 28 15.38 -4.90 -9.15
C TRP A 28 14.07 -4.67 -9.90
N ASP A 29 13.72 -5.53 -10.85
CA ASP A 29 12.48 -5.44 -11.63
C ASP A 29 11.34 -6.33 -11.09
N ASN A 30 11.58 -7.05 -9.98
CA ASN A 30 10.57 -7.89 -9.36
C ASN A 30 9.56 -7.03 -8.58
N ALA A 31 8.39 -6.81 -9.17
CA ALA A 31 7.33 -5.99 -8.58
C ALA A 31 6.90 -6.46 -7.18
N ASN A 32 6.81 -7.78 -6.96
CA ASN A 32 6.42 -8.36 -5.67
C ASN A 32 7.49 -8.14 -4.59
N TRP A 33 8.76 -8.30 -4.95
CA TRP A 33 9.88 -8.04 -4.03
C TRP A 33 9.91 -6.56 -3.65
N ARG A 34 9.87 -5.66 -4.63
CA ARG A 34 9.90 -4.20 -4.39
C ARG A 34 8.71 -3.74 -3.55
N ALA A 35 7.51 -4.27 -3.78
CA ALA A 35 6.34 -3.90 -3.00
C ALA A 35 6.50 -4.20 -1.50
N ARG A 36 7.27 -5.24 -1.16
CA ARG A 36 7.57 -5.62 0.23
C ARG A 36 8.68 -4.78 0.85
N GLN A 37 9.58 -4.20 0.05
CA GLN A 37 10.63 -3.33 0.57
C GLN A 37 10.02 -2.00 1.04
N PRO A 38 10.23 -1.55 2.29
CA PRO A 38 9.72 -0.27 2.77
C PRO A 38 10.13 0.92 1.90
N GLY A 39 11.35 0.89 1.35
CA GLY A 39 11.93 1.96 0.54
C GLY A 39 12.01 1.75 -0.96
N ALA A 40 11.27 0.78 -1.53
CA ALA A 40 11.17 0.61 -2.98
C ALA A 40 9.78 0.94 -3.54
N TYR A 41 9.68 1.56 -4.71
CA TYR A 41 8.44 2.06 -5.32
C TYR A 41 8.30 1.61 -6.78
N GLN A 42 7.13 1.89 -7.42
CA GLN A 42 6.85 1.53 -8.83
C GLN A 42 7.87 2.11 -9.78
N ASP A 43 8.23 3.34 -9.50
CA ASP A 43 9.23 4.05 -10.24
C ASP A 43 10.37 4.37 -9.29
N ALA A 44 11.60 4.06 -9.71
CA ALA A 44 12.78 4.42 -8.94
C ALA A 44 12.90 5.95 -8.83
N ALA A 45 12.31 6.72 -9.73
CA ALA A 45 12.18 8.17 -9.59
C ALA A 45 11.47 8.60 -8.29
N TRP A 46 10.61 7.74 -7.72
CA TRP A 46 9.93 8.00 -6.44
C TRP A 46 10.75 7.61 -5.20
N GLU A 47 11.92 7.02 -5.41
CA GLU A 47 12.94 6.76 -4.38
C GLU A 47 13.95 7.89 -4.34
N ASN A 48 14.31 8.39 -5.51
CA ASN A 48 15.31 9.43 -5.72
C ASN A 48 14.82 10.82 -5.29
N GLY A 49 15.73 11.65 -4.82
CA GLY A 49 15.47 13.06 -4.54
C GLY A 49 16.15 13.95 -5.57
N ASP A 50 16.77 15.02 -5.08
CA ASP A 50 17.61 15.91 -5.89
C ASP A 50 18.87 15.17 -6.39
N GLU A 51 19.40 14.25 -5.57
CA GLU A 51 20.50 13.35 -5.90
C GLU A 51 19.98 11.92 -6.10
N PRO A 52 20.30 11.25 -7.22
CA PRO A 52 19.82 9.90 -7.50
C PRO A 52 20.67 8.82 -6.81
N CYS A 53 19.99 7.77 -6.37
CA CYS A 53 20.54 6.52 -5.86
C CYS A 53 20.14 5.39 -6.82
N TYR A 54 20.89 5.29 -7.93
CA TYR A 54 20.64 4.29 -8.97
C TYR A 54 21.31 2.96 -8.63
N VAL A 55 20.60 1.84 -8.81
CA VAL A 55 21.11 0.50 -8.50
C VAL A 55 22.44 0.16 -9.20
N ASP A 56 22.64 0.69 -10.41
CA ASP A 56 23.87 0.51 -11.20
C ASP A 56 24.78 1.77 -11.20
N GLY A 57 24.56 2.67 -10.25
CA GLY A 57 25.42 3.83 -10.05
C GLY A 57 26.77 3.47 -9.42
N PRO A 58 27.73 4.41 -9.37
CA PRO A 58 29.03 4.19 -8.75
C PRO A 58 28.92 3.83 -7.26
N GLN A 59 29.73 2.88 -6.79
CA GLN A 59 29.72 2.50 -5.37
C GLN A 59 30.17 3.64 -4.44
N ASN A 60 31.06 4.51 -4.93
CA ASN A 60 31.68 5.59 -4.15
C ASN A 60 30.83 6.87 -4.05
N VAL A 61 29.60 6.88 -4.55
CA VAL A 61 28.65 7.97 -4.29
C VAL A 61 27.83 7.67 -3.04
N THR A 62 27.36 8.71 -2.35
CA THR A 62 26.48 8.53 -1.19
C THR A 62 25.03 8.42 -1.64
N CYS A 63 24.38 7.29 -1.34
CA CYS A 63 22.94 7.14 -1.55
C CYS A 63 22.15 7.97 -0.52
N GLN A 64 21.58 9.09 -0.97
CA GLN A 64 20.76 9.97 -0.13
C GLN A 64 19.36 9.39 0.11
N GLN A 65 18.69 9.86 1.17
CA GLN A 65 17.33 9.40 1.52
C GLN A 65 16.29 9.63 0.40
N GLY A 66 16.48 10.68 -0.39
CA GLY A 66 15.58 11.05 -1.48
C GLY A 66 14.14 11.28 -1.02
N LEU A 67 13.21 10.63 -1.71
CA LEU A 67 11.77 10.69 -1.43
C LEU A 67 11.28 9.53 -0.55
N VAL A 68 12.17 8.63 -0.13
CA VAL A 68 11.78 7.52 0.76
C VAL A 68 11.52 8.06 2.17
N PRO A 69 10.42 7.68 2.84
CA PRO A 69 10.20 8.01 4.25
C PRO A 69 11.39 7.60 5.12
N TYR A 70 11.71 8.37 6.16
CA TYR A 70 12.85 8.03 7.02
C TYR A 70 12.60 6.75 7.81
N TYR A 71 11.41 6.64 8.39
CA TYR A 71 10.97 5.45 9.09
C TYR A 71 9.65 4.99 8.51
N THR A 72 9.41 3.68 8.54
CA THR A 72 8.16 3.09 8.09
C THR A 72 7.62 2.13 9.14
N ALA A 73 6.36 2.35 9.55
CA ALA A 73 5.59 1.36 10.27
C ALA A 73 5.13 0.29 9.27
N VAL A 74 5.77 -0.87 9.30
CA VAL A 74 5.31 -2.06 8.59
C VAL A 74 4.23 -2.69 9.45
N VAL A 75 2.96 -2.50 9.06
CA VAL A 75 1.81 -2.86 9.90
C VAL A 75 1.30 -4.27 9.55
N LEU A 76 0.84 -4.99 10.56
CA LEU A 76 0.31 -6.35 10.42
C LEU A 76 -1.20 -6.42 10.68
N ASN A 77 -1.71 -5.52 11.50
CA ASN A 77 -3.10 -5.49 11.97
C ASN A 77 -3.61 -4.05 12.12
N VAL A 78 -4.85 -3.91 12.61
CA VAL A 78 -5.51 -2.60 12.78
C VAL A 78 -4.85 -1.80 13.91
N GLU A 79 -4.45 -2.47 14.98
CA GLU A 79 -3.82 -1.86 16.15
C GLU A 79 -2.49 -1.18 15.78
N ASP A 80 -1.69 -1.80 14.91
CA ASP A 80 -0.46 -1.22 14.37
C ASP A 80 -0.74 0.05 13.57
N ILE A 81 -1.82 0.08 12.77
CA ILE A 81 -2.22 1.30 12.04
C ILE A 81 -2.62 2.39 13.03
N GLN A 82 -3.44 2.07 14.03
CA GLN A 82 -3.88 3.04 15.03
C GLN A 82 -2.67 3.63 15.77
N ALA A 83 -1.74 2.78 16.21
CA ALA A 83 -0.51 3.20 16.87
C ALA A 83 0.34 4.09 15.96
N ALA A 84 0.51 3.72 14.68
CA ALA A 84 1.28 4.51 13.71
C ALA A 84 0.66 5.88 13.42
N VAL A 85 -0.67 5.95 13.27
CA VAL A 85 -1.42 7.21 13.05
C VAL A 85 -1.33 8.12 14.27
N ILE A 86 -1.54 7.58 15.47
CA ILE A 86 -1.43 8.34 16.73
C ILE A 86 0.01 8.84 16.92
N PHE A 87 1.01 8.00 16.69
CA PHE A 87 2.42 8.38 16.76
C PHE A 87 2.74 9.51 15.79
N ALA A 88 2.32 9.40 14.52
CA ALA A 88 2.55 10.43 13.52
C ALA A 88 1.88 11.75 13.89
N LYS A 89 0.64 11.69 14.41
CA LYS A 89 -0.10 12.88 14.88
C LYS A 89 0.61 13.56 16.05
N ASN A 90 0.98 12.81 17.08
CA ASN A 90 1.61 13.35 18.30
C ASN A 90 3.00 13.94 18.05
N ASN A 91 3.69 13.48 17.00
CA ASN A 91 5.02 13.95 16.63
C ASN A 91 5.00 14.88 15.39
N HIS A 92 3.83 15.34 14.96
CA HIS A 92 3.66 16.23 13.79
C HIS A 92 4.36 15.74 12.51
N LEU A 93 4.34 14.42 12.28
CA LEU A 93 5.03 13.80 11.16
C LEU A 93 4.18 13.82 9.90
N ARG A 94 4.76 14.29 8.80
CA ARG A 94 4.16 14.15 7.47
C ARG A 94 4.02 12.67 7.13
N THR A 95 2.79 12.19 6.98
CA THR A 95 2.52 10.76 6.77
C THR A 95 2.41 10.41 5.28
N ARG A 96 2.91 9.23 4.93
CA ARG A 96 2.76 8.60 3.61
C ARG A 96 2.27 7.17 3.77
N ILE A 97 1.19 6.83 3.07
CA ILE A 97 0.60 5.49 3.11
C ILE A 97 1.07 4.75 1.86
N LYS A 98 1.60 3.55 2.07
CA LYS A 98 2.11 2.68 1.02
C LYS A 98 1.41 1.32 1.12
N GLY A 99 0.54 1.05 0.16
CA GLY A 99 -0.01 -0.30 -0.02
C GLY A 99 0.97 -1.15 -0.82
N VAL A 100 0.50 -1.57 -1.99
CA VAL A 100 1.35 -2.24 -2.99
C VAL A 100 1.97 -1.19 -3.92
N ARG A 101 3.02 -1.59 -4.63
CA ARG A 101 3.97 -0.73 -5.36
C ARG A 101 3.34 0.27 -6.35
N ALA A 102 2.18 -0.01 -6.93
CA ALA A 102 1.62 0.56 -8.18
C ALA A 102 1.30 2.08 -8.24
N ASP A 103 1.77 2.89 -7.29
CA ASP A 103 1.60 4.33 -7.33
C ASP A 103 2.50 4.98 -8.40
N THR A 104 1.88 5.53 -9.44
CA THR A 104 2.56 6.22 -10.55
C THR A 104 2.65 7.73 -10.37
N ARG A 105 2.10 8.29 -9.28
CA ARG A 105 1.98 9.74 -9.08
C ARG A 105 2.57 10.24 -7.76
N ARG A 106 3.53 9.50 -7.19
CA ARG A 106 4.28 9.91 -5.98
C ARG A 106 3.37 10.26 -4.79
N LYS A 107 2.25 9.55 -4.64
CA LYS A 107 1.32 9.67 -3.52
C LYS A 107 1.81 8.90 -2.29
N SER A 108 2.56 7.82 -2.51
CA SER A 108 3.04 6.88 -1.49
C SER A 108 4.46 7.15 -0.95
N SER A 109 5.16 8.12 -1.54
CA SER A 109 6.51 8.56 -1.12
C SER A 109 6.54 10.05 -0.79
N GLY A 110 7.59 10.50 -0.09
CA GLY A 110 7.81 11.90 0.23
C GLY A 110 9.05 12.15 1.08
N LYS A 111 9.82 13.19 0.70
CA LYS A 111 10.98 13.68 1.48
C LYS A 111 10.55 14.05 2.89
N GLY A 112 11.34 13.63 3.88
CA GLY A 112 11.13 13.99 5.29
C GLY A 112 9.86 13.39 5.91
N SER A 113 9.33 12.30 5.35
CA SER A 113 8.06 11.73 5.79
C SER A 113 8.21 10.49 6.68
N PHE A 114 7.12 10.13 7.33
CA PHE A 114 6.88 8.89 8.04
C PHE A 114 5.98 7.98 7.19
N GLY A 115 6.42 6.75 6.94
CA GLY A 115 5.71 5.78 6.12
C GLY A 115 4.82 4.87 6.96
N ILE A 116 3.67 4.46 6.41
CA ILE A 116 2.86 3.35 6.91
C ILE A 116 2.69 2.38 5.76
N GLN A 117 3.18 1.15 5.90
CA GLN A 117 3.16 0.12 4.85
C GLN A 117 2.19 -1.01 5.21
N THR A 118 1.17 -1.22 4.38
CA THR A 118 0.04 -2.12 4.67
C THR A 118 0.09 -3.48 3.97
N ILE A 119 1.14 -3.76 3.18
CA ILE A 119 1.22 -4.97 2.32
C ILE A 119 1.16 -6.31 3.06
N HIS A 120 1.41 -6.32 4.37
CA HIS A 120 1.36 -7.54 5.19
C HIS A 120 -0.03 -7.84 5.75
N MET A 121 -1.01 -6.95 5.55
CA MET A 121 -2.40 -7.17 5.91
C MET A 121 -3.09 -8.03 4.85
N LYS A 122 -2.99 -9.35 4.99
CA LYS A 122 -3.44 -10.34 3.99
C LYS A 122 -4.67 -11.15 4.43
N GLY A 123 -5.52 -10.58 5.28
CA GLY A 123 -6.77 -11.24 5.70
C GLY A 123 -7.73 -11.40 4.53
N ILE A 124 -7.73 -12.60 3.92
CA ILE A 124 -8.69 -12.98 2.88
C ILE A 124 -9.74 -13.87 3.53
N ALA A 125 -11.00 -13.45 3.46
CA ALA A 125 -12.15 -14.19 3.94
C ALA A 125 -13.23 -14.18 2.87
N PHE A 126 -13.84 -15.33 2.66
CA PHE A 126 -15.02 -15.50 1.82
C PHE A 126 -16.23 -15.70 2.73
N GLU A 127 -17.31 -14.96 2.45
CA GLU A 127 -18.54 -15.02 3.21
C GLU A 127 -19.73 -15.18 2.24
N ASP A 128 -20.44 -16.30 2.34
CA ASP A 128 -21.63 -16.54 1.51
C ASP A 128 -22.82 -15.67 1.92
N ASN A 129 -22.87 -15.23 3.18
CA ASN A 129 -24.02 -14.55 3.78
C ASN A 129 -23.62 -13.21 4.43
N PHE A 130 -22.83 -12.39 3.74
CA PHE A 130 -22.38 -11.11 4.26
C PHE A 130 -23.52 -10.08 4.27
N ILE A 131 -23.63 -9.34 5.37
CA ILE A 131 -24.47 -8.15 5.49
C ILE A 131 -23.56 -7.01 5.94
N PRO A 132 -23.46 -5.90 5.17
CA PRO A 132 -22.69 -4.75 5.62
C PRO A 132 -23.20 -4.26 6.98
N THR A 133 -22.28 -3.91 7.87
CA THR A 133 -22.59 -3.55 9.25
C THR A 133 -23.61 -2.41 9.31
N ALA A 134 -24.62 -2.53 10.17
CA ALA A 134 -25.72 -1.58 10.32
C ALA A 134 -26.63 -1.41 9.08
N CYS A 135 -26.44 -2.16 8.00
CA CYS A 135 -27.40 -2.22 6.90
C CYS A 135 -28.54 -3.21 7.20
N LYS A 136 -29.74 -2.89 6.73
CA LYS A 136 -30.91 -3.78 6.73
C LYS A 136 -31.23 -4.21 5.30
N VAL A 137 -30.38 -5.07 4.74
CA VAL A 137 -30.47 -5.60 3.37
C VAL A 137 -30.36 -7.12 3.40
N PRO A 138 -30.83 -7.83 2.35
CA PRO A 138 -30.59 -9.27 2.21
C PRO A 138 -29.09 -9.61 2.22
N THR A 139 -28.75 -10.83 2.63
CA THR A 139 -27.38 -11.34 2.58
C THR A 139 -26.88 -11.45 1.15
N GLN A 140 -25.57 -11.27 0.97
CA GLN A 140 -24.90 -11.42 -0.32
C GLN A 140 -23.53 -12.06 -0.14
N LYS A 141 -22.97 -12.59 -1.24
CA LYS A 141 -21.60 -13.10 -1.22
C LYS A 141 -20.62 -11.94 -1.17
N ALA A 142 -19.61 -12.05 -0.30
CA ALA A 142 -18.53 -11.09 -0.21
C ALA A 142 -17.19 -11.80 -0.10
N VAL A 143 -16.15 -11.16 -0.61
CA VAL A 143 -14.78 -11.62 -0.45
C VAL A 143 -13.86 -10.43 -0.21
N THR A 144 -12.92 -10.56 0.70
CA THR A 144 -11.97 -9.47 0.98
C THR A 144 -10.78 -9.45 0.02
N ALA A 145 -10.51 -10.54 -0.71
CA ALA A 145 -9.68 -10.59 -1.93
C ALA A 145 -9.89 -11.90 -2.72
N ALA A 146 -9.50 -11.97 -4.00
CA ALA A 146 -9.72 -13.14 -4.86
C ALA A 146 -9.20 -14.46 -4.24
N ASP A 147 -10.06 -15.48 -4.20
CA ASP A 147 -9.80 -16.78 -3.57
C ASP A 147 -10.43 -17.94 -4.37
N ALA A 148 -10.01 -19.17 -4.08
CA ALA A 148 -10.33 -20.41 -4.80
C ALA A 148 -11.79 -20.91 -4.62
N HIS A 149 -12.72 -20.03 -4.27
CA HIS A 149 -14.12 -20.38 -3.98
C HIS A 149 -15.03 -20.48 -5.21
N GLY A 150 -14.45 -20.63 -6.42
CA GLY A 150 -15.23 -20.76 -7.66
C GLY A 150 -16.06 -19.51 -8.01
N VAL A 151 -15.68 -18.35 -7.46
CA VAL A 151 -16.32 -17.07 -7.71
C VAL A 151 -15.42 -16.18 -8.57
N THR A 152 -16.05 -15.28 -9.33
CA THR A 152 -15.35 -14.27 -10.11
C THR A 152 -15.37 -12.95 -9.34
N VAL A 153 -14.22 -12.30 -9.22
CA VAL A 153 -14.06 -11.03 -8.51
C VAL A 153 -13.49 -10.01 -9.48
N VAL A 154 -14.04 -8.78 -9.48
CA VAL A 154 -13.47 -7.66 -10.22
C VAL A 154 -12.12 -7.28 -9.60
N GLY A 155 -11.05 -7.41 -10.37
CA GLY A 155 -9.69 -7.10 -9.95
C GLY A 155 -8.84 -6.57 -11.09
N ASP A 156 -7.65 -6.06 -10.75
CA ASP A 156 -6.65 -5.61 -11.72
C ASP A 156 -6.08 -6.79 -12.53
N GLY A 157 -5.65 -6.55 -13.76
CA GLY A 157 -4.99 -7.56 -14.59
C GLY A 157 -3.56 -7.90 -14.12
N CYS A 158 -2.92 -7.00 -13.39
CA CYS A 158 -1.61 -7.21 -12.78
C CYS A 158 -1.76 -7.71 -11.34
N SER A 159 -1.29 -8.94 -11.08
CA SER A 159 -1.35 -9.56 -9.75
C SER A 159 -0.55 -8.82 -8.67
N SER A 160 0.35 -7.91 -9.06
CA SER A 160 1.11 -7.04 -8.16
C SER A 160 0.37 -5.76 -7.77
N VAL A 161 -0.89 -5.56 -8.15
CA VAL A 161 -1.70 -4.41 -7.74
C VAL A 161 -2.57 -4.80 -6.54
N GLY A 162 -2.61 -3.94 -5.52
CA GLY A 162 -3.40 -4.21 -4.32
C GLY A 162 -4.86 -3.86 -4.50
N ALA A 163 -5.76 -4.82 -4.23
CA ALA A 163 -7.21 -4.65 -4.37
C ALA A 163 -7.78 -3.57 -3.43
N ALA A 164 -7.41 -3.59 -2.14
CA ALA A 164 -7.98 -2.70 -1.11
C ALA A 164 -7.27 -1.32 -0.99
N GLY A 165 -6.49 -0.94 -1.99
CA GLY A 165 -5.67 0.28 -1.97
C GLY A 165 -6.11 1.32 -3.00
N GLY A 166 -5.14 2.06 -3.52
CA GLY A 166 -5.39 3.13 -4.51
C GLY A 166 -6.05 2.68 -5.82
N TRP A 167 -6.08 1.37 -6.11
CA TRP A 167 -6.85 0.84 -7.24
C TRP A 167 -8.35 0.96 -7.00
N ALA A 168 -8.88 0.39 -5.90
CA ALA A 168 -10.30 0.52 -5.55
C ALA A 168 -10.68 1.98 -5.25
N LEU A 169 -9.87 2.68 -4.45
CA LEU A 169 -10.10 4.09 -4.07
C LEU A 169 -9.95 5.08 -5.24
N GLY A 170 -9.49 4.61 -6.40
CA GLY A 170 -9.30 5.41 -7.61
C GLY A 170 -10.25 5.04 -8.74
N GLY A 171 -11.24 4.17 -8.47
CA GLY A 171 -12.13 3.57 -9.46
C GLY A 171 -11.82 2.09 -9.70
N GLY A 172 -10.64 1.80 -10.24
CA GLY A 172 -10.15 0.42 -10.41
C GLY A 172 -10.73 -0.27 -11.64
N HIS A 173 -10.04 -0.18 -12.79
CA HIS A 173 -10.48 -0.87 -13.99
C HIS A 173 -10.13 -2.36 -13.95
N SER A 174 -10.87 -3.16 -14.71
CA SER A 174 -10.69 -4.61 -14.86
C SER A 174 -11.07 -5.05 -16.27
N HIS A 175 -10.60 -6.21 -16.71
CA HIS A 175 -11.14 -6.88 -17.90
C HIS A 175 -12.63 -7.20 -17.76
N LEU A 176 -13.13 -7.27 -16.53
CA LEU A 176 -14.52 -7.52 -16.22
C LEU A 176 -15.37 -6.24 -16.11
N THR A 177 -14.78 -5.05 -16.28
CA THR A 177 -15.48 -3.79 -16.03
C THR A 177 -16.72 -3.60 -16.89
N ARG A 178 -16.68 -4.08 -18.14
CA ARG A 178 -17.86 -4.02 -19.02
C ARG A 178 -19.05 -4.84 -18.49
N LEU A 179 -18.78 -5.88 -17.71
CA LEU A 179 -19.79 -6.82 -17.22
C LEU A 179 -20.26 -6.48 -15.79
N TYR A 180 -19.33 -6.06 -14.93
CA TYR A 180 -19.56 -5.93 -13.48
C TYR A 180 -19.23 -4.55 -12.90
N GLY A 181 -18.93 -3.55 -13.74
CA GLY A 181 -18.54 -2.21 -13.29
C GLY A 181 -17.08 -2.11 -12.83
N LEU A 182 -16.71 -0.94 -12.33
CA LEU A 182 -15.37 -0.70 -11.79
C LEU A 182 -15.18 -1.40 -10.44
N GLY A 183 -13.94 -1.53 -9.98
CA GLY A 183 -13.61 -2.09 -8.68
C GLY A 183 -14.33 -1.39 -7.53
N VAL A 184 -14.42 -0.05 -7.59
CA VAL A 184 -15.16 0.77 -6.63
C VAL A 184 -16.65 0.44 -6.57
N ASP A 185 -17.27 0.11 -7.72
CA ASP A 185 -18.70 -0.22 -7.81
C ASP A 185 -19.02 -1.56 -7.11
N ASN A 186 -17.99 -2.37 -6.85
CA ASN A 186 -18.09 -3.69 -6.22
C ASN A 186 -17.77 -3.65 -4.72
N ILE A 187 -17.49 -2.48 -4.14
CA ILE A 187 -17.20 -2.36 -2.70
C ILE A 187 -18.50 -2.28 -1.89
N LEU A 188 -18.61 -3.16 -0.90
CA LEU A 188 -19.75 -3.21 0.01
C LEU A 188 -19.51 -2.43 1.30
N GLN A 189 -18.26 -2.41 1.76
CA GLN A 189 -17.86 -1.86 3.04
C GLN A 189 -16.34 -1.69 3.09
N PHE A 190 -15.87 -0.63 3.74
CA PHE A 190 -14.47 -0.52 4.15
C PHE A 190 -14.33 -0.54 5.68
N SER A 191 -13.22 -1.11 6.14
CA SER A 191 -12.70 -0.91 7.48
C SER A 191 -11.53 0.06 7.39
N VAL A 192 -11.63 1.21 8.05
CA VAL A 192 -10.65 2.30 7.94
C VAL A 192 -10.16 2.74 9.31
N VAL A 193 -8.92 3.24 9.35
CA VAL A 193 -8.44 4.04 10.49
C VAL A 193 -8.29 5.48 10.00
N THR A 194 -9.01 6.36 10.66
CA THR A 194 -9.05 7.80 10.38
C THR A 194 -7.93 8.55 11.10
N ALA A 195 -7.75 9.83 10.76
CA ALA A 195 -6.69 10.68 11.30
C ALA A 195 -6.75 10.92 12.83
N ASP A 196 -7.89 10.65 13.48
CA ASP A 196 -8.03 10.64 14.94
C ASP A 196 -7.58 9.32 15.59
N GLY A 197 -7.10 8.35 14.81
CA GLY A 197 -6.62 7.05 15.28
C GLY A 197 -7.72 6.02 15.56
N ARG A 198 -8.97 6.29 15.19
CA ARG A 198 -10.10 5.38 15.46
C ARG A 198 -10.36 4.46 14.28
N ALA A 199 -10.52 3.17 14.56
CA ALA A 199 -11.06 2.22 13.60
C ALA A 199 -12.56 2.49 13.38
N ARG A 200 -12.99 2.54 12.12
CA ARG A 200 -14.38 2.77 11.71
C ARG A 200 -14.75 1.82 10.59
N VAL A 201 -16.01 1.43 10.58
CA VAL A 201 -16.64 0.76 9.44
C VAL A 201 -17.44 1.79 8.67
N VAL A 202 -17.24 1.84 7.36
CA VAL A 202 -17.88 2.80 6.46
C VAL A 202 -18.54 2.06 5.30
N ASN A 203 -19.80 2.37 5.05
CA ASN A 203 -20.64 1.70 4.05
C ASN A 203 -21.87 2.58 3.71
N PRO A 204 -22.79 2.15 2.82
CA PRO A 204 -23.97 2.93 2.47
C PRO A 204 -24.96 3.24 3.61
N CYS A 205 -24.82 2.61 4.78
CA CYS A 205 -25.73 2.72 5.92
C CYS A 205 -25.12 3.41 7.15
N GLN A 206 -23.79 3.53 7.24
CA GLN A 206 -23.08 4.25 8.30
C GLN A 206 -21.82 4.95 7.77
N ASN A 207 -21.55 6.16 8.27
CA ASN A 207 -20.44 7.01 7.78
C ASN A 207 -20.49 7.18 6.24
N ARG A 208 -21.68 7.49 5.73
CA ARG A 208 -22.05 7.42 4.30
C ARG A 208 -21.28 8.42 3.43
N ASP A 209 -21.00 9.58 3.98
CA ASP A 209 -20.20 10.64 3.37
C ASP A 209 -18.76 10.19 3.15
N LEU A 210 -18.16 9.56 4.17
CA LEU A 210 -16.81 8.99 4.06
C LEU A 210 -16.79 7.80 3.10
N PHE A 211 -17.81 6.93 3.11
CA PHE A 211 -17.92 5.84 2.14
C PHE A 211 -18.05 6.34 0.70
N TRP A 212 -18.80 7.42 0.45
CA TRP A 212 -18.94 8.01 -0.88
C TRP A 212 -17.63 8.67 -1.36
N ALA A 213 -16.84 9.23 -0.44
CA ALA A 213 -15.58 9.89 -0.76
C ALA A 213 -14.42 8.91 -1.02
N LEU A 214 -14.50 7.70 -0.45
CA LEU A 214 -13.53 6.61 -0.62
C LEU A 214 -13.82 5.82 -1.90
#